data_AF-A0A9X0D0N1-F1
#
_entry.id   AF-A0A9X0D0N1-F1
#
_cell.length_a   1.000
_cell.length_b   1.000
_cell.length_c   1.000
_cell.angle_alpha   90.00
_cell.angle_beta   90.00
_cell.angle_gamma   90.00
#
_symmetry.space_group_name_H-M   'P 1'
#
loop_
_entity.id
_entity.type
_entity.pdbx_description
1 polymer ?
#
loop_
_entity_poly.entity_id
_entity_poly.type
_entity_poly.pdbx_seq_one_letter_code
_entity_poly.pdbx_strand_id
1 'polypeptide(L)'
;MKMETVSSILSVSLLVGTMLDHKENLSTDALLRTANVLRKMVVDTSESLKTSEVKHNFSLALLVENLIFSIGKAMKISSENAYFTNQNTTPTVNMNTNITNMLLSLMDQIIQGLRQSLKDDSPGNFTVTSKYLSITVVSLHGNSVDHFKLDADRSSFIMPSLNQILRKAKNDNDIVFLEMWSTPFNPFTWAKTSQRVTSHVAGLEVRDGKENLIFMSGLSPGVTILLPLNKETPVHTMYKAVGKRGTRIHHNISVQFGQSIVNISIIPQGNDISVSRVKVIQPNEIATKERRLACTHRQGKWLHRGSIACKGKTHITVTFLALYPGNYFLDIVFSGQKHNIESVEDNEEKELCIEIKKPPLKKKSENVNYSFGMSESACLFLDAKELNWKTTGCQVPFS
;
A
#
# COMPACT_ATOMS: atom_id res chain seq x y z
N MET A 1 35.38 2.15 -20.13
CA MET A 1 35.37 0.67 -19.96
C MET A 1 35.35 0.01 -21.34
N LYS A 2 36.13 -1.06 -21.60
CA LYS A 2 36.09 -1.76 -22.90
C LYS A 2 34.77 -2.57 -22.99
N MET A 3 34.20 -2.68 -24.19
CA MET A 3 32.94 -3.41 -24.45
C MET A 3 32.98 -4.87 -23.93
N GLU A 4 34.16 -5.49 -23.94
CA GLU A 4 34.43 -6.83 -23.38
C GLU A 4 34.15 -6.93 -21.88
N THR A 5 34.36 -5.84 -21.12
CA THR A 5 34.11 -5.81 -19.67
C THR A 5 32.61 -5.74 -19.37
N VAL A 6 31.83 -4.97 -20.15
CA VAL A 6 30.35 -4.89 -20.00
C VAL A 6 29.72 -6.26 -20.27
N SER A 7 30.13 -6.92 -21.37
CA SER A 7 29.62 -8.26 -21.72
C SER A 7 29.94 -9.32 -20.66
N SER A 8 31.13 -9.26 -20.06
CA SER A 8 31.54 -10.17 -19.00
C SER A 8 30.71 -9.96 -17.74
N ILE A 9 30.54 -8.71 -17.29
CA ILE A 9 29.74 -8.39 -16.11
C ILE A 9 28.27 -8.79 -16.34
N LEU A 10 27.74 -8.51 -17.52
CA LEU A 10 26.38 -8.89 -17.90
C LEU A 10 26.16 -10.41 -17.75
N SER A 11 27.07 -11.22 -18.29
CA SER A 11 26.99 -12.69 -18.23
C SER A 11 26.97 -13.21 -16.78
N VAL A 12 27.83 -12.65 -15.92
CA VAL A 12 27.88 -13.05 -14.50
C VAL A 12 26.63 -12.54 -13.76
N SER A 13 26.14 -11.33 -14.06
CA SER A 13 24.92 -10.79 -13.45
C SER A 13 23.68 -11.64 -13.78
N LEU A 14 23.57 -12.12 -15.02
CA LEU A 14 22.51 -13.03 -15.46
C LEU A 14 22.55 -14.37 -14.72
N LEU A 15 23.75 -14.93 -14.55
CA LEU A 15 23.94 -16.17 -13.80
C LEU A 15 23.51 -15.98 -12.33
N VAL A 16 23.97 -14.91 -11.68
CA VAL A 16 23.59 -14.60 -10.29
C VAL A 16 22.08 -14.42 -10.17
N GLY A 17 21.45 -13.65 -11.06
CA GLY A 17 20.02 -13.44 -11.08
C GLY A 17 19.24 -14.75 -11.21
N THR A 18 19.66 -15.62 -12.14
CA THR A 18 19.03 -16.93 -12.36
C THR A 18 19.16 -17.85 -11.13
N MET A 19 20.35 -17.89 -10.51
CA MET A 19 20.56 -18.67 -9.27
C MET A 19 19.73 -18.15 -8.10
N LEU A 20 19.54 -16.83 -8.01
CA LEU A 20 18.71 -16.20 -7.00
C LEU A 20 17.21 -16.48 -7.23
N ASP A 21 16.72 -16.43 -8.47
CA ASP A 21 15.29 -16.60 -8.75
C ASP A 21 14.81 -18.03 -8.49
N HIS A 22 15.66 -19.04 -8.72
CA HIS A 22 15.36 -20.45 -8.42
C HIS A 22 15.38 -20.79 -6.93
N LYS A 23 15.80 -19.86 -6.05
CA LYS A 23 15.84 -20.10 -4.61
C LYS A 23 14.81 -19.26 -3.88
N GLU A 24 13.95 -19.94 -3.12
CA GLU A 24 13.06 -19.29 -2.16
C GLU A 24 13.85 -18.86 -0.92
N ASN A 25 14.77 -19.72 -0.45
CA ASN A 25 15.60 -19.47 0.73
C ASN A 25 17.09 -19.68 0.41
N LEU A 26 17.93 -18.82 0.98
CA LEU A 26 19.40 -18.92 0.95
C LEU A 26 19.94 -18.83 2.37
N SER A 27 21.02 -19.56 2.65
CA SER A 27 21.76 -19.35 3.88
C SER A 27 22.37 -17.95 3.91
N THR A 28 22.49 -17.37 5.11
CA THR A 28 23.04 -16.02 5.30
C THR A 28 24.45 -15.89 4.71
N ASP A 29 25.29 -16.92 4.83
CA ASP A 29 26.65 -16.92 4.25
C ASP A 29 26.65 -16.90 2.73
N ALA A 30 25.77 -17.68 2.10
CA ALA A 30 25.64 -17.67 0.64
C ALA A 30 25.13 -16.31 0.16
N LEU A 31 24.18 -15.73 0.89
CA LEU A 31 23.63 -14.41 0.58
C LEU A 31 24.67 -13.29 0.73
N LEU A 32 25.52 -13.34 1.77
CA LEU A 32 26.63 -12.41 1.94
C LEU A 32 27.64 -12.51 0.79
N ARG A 33 27.98 -13.72 0.34
CA ARG A 33 28.87 -13.92 -0.81
C ARG A 33 28.26 -13.32 -2.08
N THR A 34 26.96 -13.55 -2.31
CA THR A 34 26.23 -12.97 -3.44
C THR A 34 26.22 -11.45 -3.38
N ALA A 35 25.91 -10.85 -2.23
CA ALA A 35 25.91 -9.39 -2.06
C ALA A 35 27.29 -8.78 -2.34
N ASN A 36 28.38 -9.47 -1.95
CA ASN A 36 29.73 -9.02 -2.26
C ASN A 36 30.09 -9.11 -3.75
N VAL A 37 29.57 -10.10 -4.47
CA VAL A 37 29.72 -10.19 -5.94
C VAL A 37 28.96 -9.04 -6.61
N LEU A 38 27.71 -8.80 -6.21
CA LEU A 38 26.89 -7.70 -6.70
C LEU A 38 27.57 -6.34 -6.44
N ARG A 39 28.17 -6.16 -5.27
CA ARG A 39 28.93 -4.93 -4.93
C ARG A 39 30.01 -4.61 -5.95
N LYS A 40 30.80 -5.60 -6.37
CA LYS A 40 31.86 -5.40 -7.37
C LYS A 40 31.26 -4.97 -8.72
N MET A 41 30.21 -5.67 -9.17
CA MET A 41 29.54 -5.35 -10.43
C MET A 41 28.92 -3.95 -10.44
N VAL A 42 28.33 -3.54 -9.32
CA VAL A 42 27.70 -2.22 -9.16
C VAL A 42 28.73 -1.11 -9.22
N VAL A 43 29.90 -1.28 -8.61
CA VAL A 43 30.99 -0.29 -8.69
C VAL A 43 31.41 -0.09 -10.15
N ASP A 44 31.67 -1.17 -10.88
CA ASP A 44 32.09 -1.11 -12.29
C ASP A 44 30.99 -0.52 -13.20
N THR A 45 29.74 -0.89 -12.92
CA THR A 45 28.58 -0.39 -13.66
C THR A 45 28.35 1.08 -13.39
N SER A 46 28.34 1.51 -12.12
CA SER A 46 28.14 2.91 -11.73
C SER A 46 29.16 3.83 -12.39
N GLU A 47 30.43 3.43 -12.44
CA GLU A 47 31.47 4.20 -13.14
C GLU A 47 31.23 4.28 -14.65
N SER A 48 30.71 3.20 -15.25
CA SER A 48 30.32 3.20 -16.65
C SER A 48 29.11 4.10 -16.93
N LEU A 49 28.13 4.16 -16.02
CA LEU A 49 26.96 5.06 -16.14
C LEU A 49 27.39 6.53 -16.11
N LYS A 50 28.37 6.90 -15.29
CA LYS A 50 28.87 8.30 -15.21
C LYS A 50 29.51 8.80 -16.51
N THR A 51 30.01 7.89 -17.34
CA THR A 51 30.80 8.22 -18.52
C THR A 51 30.06 7.97 -19.83
N SER A 52 28.85 7.40 -19.78
CA SER A 52 28.10 6.96 -20.96
C SER A 52 26.63 7.35 -20.84
N GLU A 53 26.03 7.80 -21.94
CA GLU A 53 24.59 8.01 -22.02
C GLU A 53 23.86 6.66 -22.05
N VAL A 54 23.24 6.29 -20.92
CA VAL A 54 22.63 4.97 -20.71
C VAL A 54 21.49 4.71 -21.69
N LYS A 55 20.73 5.74 -22.05
CA LYS A 55 19.63 5.67 -23.01
C LYS A 55 20.05 5.12 -24.39
N HIS A 56 21.29 5.39 -24.78
CA HIS A 56 21.81 5.01 -26.10
C HIS A 56 22.67 3.74 -26.07
N ASN A 57 22.92 3.19 -24.88
CA ASN A 57 23.72 1.98 -24.70
C ASN A 57 22.86 0.80 -24.21
N PHE A 58 22.32 0.03 -25.16
CA PHE A 58 21.46 -1.11 -24.89
C PHE A 58 22.09 -2.13 -23.94
N SER A 59 23.39 -2.44 -24.10
CA SER A 59 24.09 -3.40 -23.23
C SER A 59 24.21 -2.90 -21.79
N LEU A 60 24.41 -1.59 -21.61
CA LEU A 60 24.49 -0.97 -20.28
C LEU A 60 23.11 -0.92 -19.62
N ALA A 61 22.05 -0.60 -20.36
CA ALA A 61 20.69 -0.64 -19.85
C ALA A 61 20.29 -2.05 -19.39
N LEU A 62 20.59 -3.09 -20.19
CA LEU A 62 20.35 -4.49 -19.84
C LEU A 62 21.16 -4.94 -18.62
N LEU A 63 22.40 -4.46 -18.48
CA LEU A 63 23.21 -4.73 -17.28
C LEU A 63 22.58 -4.11 -16.02
N VAL A 64 22.11 -2.86 -16.10
CA VAL A 64 21.42 -2.19 -14.99
C VAL A 64 20.17 -2.96 -14.59
N GLU A 65 19.36 -3.40 -15.56
CA GLU A 65 18.16 -4.20 -15.31
C GLU A 65 18.47 -5.49 -14.55
N ASN A 66 19.48 -6.25 -14.99
CA ASN A 66 19.89 -7.50 -14.34
C ASN A 66 20.45 -7.29 -12.93
N LEU A 67 21.20 -6.21 -12.71
CA LEU A 67 21.69 -5.86 -11.38
C LEU A 67 20.55 -5.50 -10.44
N ILE A 68 19.59 -4.69 -10.89
CA ILE A 68 18.43 -4.29 -10.10
C ILE A 68 17.56 -5.50 -9.77
N PHE A 69 17.35 -6.41 -10.71
CA PHE A 69 16.67 -7.68 -10.46
C PHE A 69 17.38 -8.49 -9.35
N SER A 70 18.70 -8.66 -9.48
CA SER A 70 19.51 -9.47 -8.55
C SER A 70 19.58 -8.83 -7.15
N ILE A 71 19.76 -7.51 -7.08
CA ILE A 71 19.74 -6.73 -5.84
C ILE A 71 18.37 -6.86 -5.19
N GLY A 72 17.29 -6.63 -5.94
CA GLY A 72 15.92 -6.74 -5.45
C GLY A 72 15.60 -8.11 -4.87
N LYS A 73 15.97 -9.20 -5.57
CA LYS A 73 15.75 -10.57 -5.07
C LYS A 73 16.60 -10.87 -3.83
N ALA A 74 17.89 -10.52 -3.84
CA ALA A 74 18.75 -10.72 -2.68
C ALA A 74 18.23 -9.94 -1.45
N MET A 75 17.74 -8.72 -1.67
CA MET A 75 17.17 -7.84 -0.65
C MET A 75 15.87 -8.41 -0.07
N LYS A 76 15.02 -9.00 -0.92
CA LYS A 76 13.82 -9.74 -0.47
C LYS A 76 14.22 -10.87 0.48
N ILE A 77 15.14 -11.73 0.06
CA ILE A 77 15.56 -12.89 0.87
C ILE A 77 16.21 -12.44 2.19
N SER A 78 17.10 -11.44 2.17
CA SER A 78 17.73 -10.94 3.39
C SER A 78 16.70 -10.31 4.33
N SER A 79 15.74 -9.55 3.81
CA SER A 79 14.68 -8.98 4.61
C SER A 79 13.79 -10.07 5.22
N GLU A 80 13.38 -11.09 4.48
CA GLU A 80 12.58 -12.21 5.01
C GLU A 80 13.33 -12.97 6.12
N ASN A 81 14.64 -13.18 5.95
CA ASN A 81 15.50 -13.80 6.97
C ASN A 81 15.75 -12.90 8.21
N ALA A 82 15.54 -11.59 8.10
CA ALA A 82 15.68 -10.62 9.18
C ALA A 82 14.34 -10.28 9.85
N TYR A 83 13.28 -11.03 9.57
CA TYR A 83 11.94 -10.71 10.05
C TYR A 83 11.87 -10.57 11.57
N PHE A 84 11.22 -9.49 12.04
CA PHE A 84 11.07 -9.23 13.46
C PHE A 84 10.27 -10.36 14.13
N THR A 85 10.87 -10.98 15.13
CA THR A 85 10.19 -11.89 16.06
C THR A 85 10.22 -11.27 17.45
N ASN A 86 9.23 -11.56 18.29
CA ASN A 86 9.19 -11.07 19.68
C ASN A 86 10.33 -11.64 20.57
N GLN A 87 11.26 -12.41 20.00
CA GLN A 87 12.41 -13.00 20.68
C GLN A 87 13.65 -12.13 20.44
N ASN A 88 14.64 -12.22 21.33
CA ASN A 88 15.89 -11.45 21.22
C ASN A 88 16.51 -11.57 19.82
N THR A 89 16.96 -10.46 19.25
CA THR A 89 17.66 -10.40 17.97
C THR A 89 18.83 -11.37 17.95
N THR A 90 18.74 -12.38 17.07
CA THR A 90 19.81 -13.36 16.88
C THR A 90 20.94 -12.78 16.02
N PRO A 91 22.17 -13.32 16.11
CA PRO A 91 23.26 -12.92 15.21
C PRO A 91 22.87 -13.03 13.72
N THR A 92 22.06 -14.04 13.38
CA THR A 92 21.53 -14.25 12.03
C THR A 92 20.64 -13.09 11.56
N VAL A 93 19.76 -12.56 12.42
CA VAL A 93 18.92 -11.40 12.09
C VAL A 93 19.80 -10.19 11.83
N ASN A 94 20.75 -9.88 12.72
CA ASN A 94 21.65 -8.74 12.56
C ASN A 94 22.47 -8.81 11.27
N MET A 95 22.95 -10.00 10.92
CA MET A 95 23.72 -10.22 9.69
C MET A 95 22.85 -10.00 8.44
N ASN A 96 21.62 -10.49 8.42
CA ASN A 96 20.69 -10.26 7.32
C ASN A 96 20.23 -8.79 7.22
N THR A 97 20.06 -8.09 8.34
CA THR A 97 19.86 -6.63 8.37
C THR A 97 21.03 -5.90 7.71
N ASN A 98 22.27 -6.26 8.05
CA ASN A 98 23.47 -5.66 7.46
C ASN A 98 23.58 -5.93 5.95
N ILE A 99 23.24 -7.15 5.51
CA ILE A 99 23.18 -7.49 4.08
C ILE A 99 22.13 -6.63 3.36
N THR A 100 20.94 -6.48 3.95
CA THR A 100 19.87 -5.65 3.37
C THR A 100 20.32 -4.19 3.23
N ASN A 101 20.94 -3.62 4.27
CA ASN A 101 21.48 -2.26 4.24
C ASN A 101 22.59 -2.10 3.19
N MET A 102 23.46 -3.12 3.03
CA MET A 102 24.46 -3.13 1.96
C MET A 102 23.80 -3.08 0.58
N LEU A 103 22.76 -3.89 0.35
CA LEU A 103 22.03 -3.95 -0.92
C LEU A 103 21.28 -2.64 -1.23
N LEU A 104 20.70 -1.99 -0.22
CA LEU A 104 20.14 -0.64 -0.34
C LEU A 104 21.20 0.37 -0.77
N SER A 105 22.40 0.32 -0.19
CA SER A 105 23.52 1.18 -0.60
C SER A 105 24.00 0.91 -2.03
N LEU A 106 23.95 -0.34 -2.50
CA LEU A 106 24.27 -0.66 -3.89
C LEU A 106 23.23 -0.10 -4.86
N MET A 107 21.94 -0.17 -4.50
CA MET A 107 20.87 0.47 -5.27
C MET A 107 21.10 1.98 -5.38
N ASP A 108 21.49 2.64 -4.30
CA ASP A 108 21.81 4.07 -4.26
C ASP A 108 22.97 4.44 -5.21
N GLN A 109 24.00 3.59 -5.30
CA GLN A 109 25.12 3.80 -6.24
C GLN A 109 24.70 3.66 -7.71
N ILE A 110 23.71 2.80 -8.01
CA ILE A 110 23.13 2.72 -9.36
C ILE A 110 22.33 4.00 -9.64
N ILE A 111 21.49 4.45 -8.71
CA ILE A 111 20.70 5.69 -8.83
C ILE A 111 21.64 6.88 -9.07
N GLN A 112 22.73 6.99 -8.30
CA GLN A 112 23.74 8.03 -8.50
C GLN A 112 24.36 7.96 -9.91
N GLY A 113 24.74 6.77 -10.37
CA GLY A 113 25.29 6.60 -11.73
C GLY A 113 24.30 7.02 -12.82
N LEU A 114 23.02 6.63 -12.68
CA LEU A 114 21.93 7.04 -13.57
C LEU A 114 21.71 8.56 -13.55
N ARG A 115 21.70 9.19 -12.37
CA ARG A 115 21.61 10.65 -12.23
C ARG A 115 22.71 11.35 -13.03
N GLN A 116 23.96 10.93 -12.88
CA GLN A 116 25.08 11.54 -13.61
C GLN A 116 24.90 11.40 -15.13
N SER A 117 24.43 10.24 -15.60
CA SER A 117 24.17 10.03 -17.03
C SER A 117 23.07 10.91 -17.62
N LEU A 118 22.22 11.50 -16.77
CA LEU A 118 21.10 12.37 -17.16
C LEU A 118 21.39 13.85 -16.89
N LYS A 119 22.60 14.21 -16.46
CA LYS A 119 22.91 15.58 -16.00
C LYS A 119 22.77 16.63 -17.08
N ASP A 120 23.09 16.27 -18.32
CA ASP A 120 23.03 17.15 -19.48
C ASP A 120 21.79 16.87 -20.35
N ASP A 121 20.90 15.98 -19.92
CA ASP A 121 19.66 15.59 -20.61
C ASP A 121 18.45 16.08 -19.78
N SER A 122 17.86 17.21 -20.18
CA SER A 122 16.64 17.77 -19.54
C SER A 122 15.62 18.19 -20.61
N PRO A 123 14.39 17.61 -20.63
CA PRO A 123 13.91 16.56 -19.73
C PRO A 123 14.53 15.19 -20.04
N GLY A 124 15.23 14.63 -19.05
CA GLY A 124 15.83 13.29 -19.11
C GLY A 124 15.07 12.33 -18.22
N ASN A 125 14.99 11.06 -18.61
CA ASN A 125 14.37 10.03 -17.77
C ASN A 125 15.04 8.68 -17.98
N PHE A 126 15.11 7.88 -16.93
CA PHE A 126 15.49 6.48 -17.03
C PHE A 126 14.65 5.68 -16.05
N THR A 127 13.94 4.70 -16.57
CA THR A 127 13.08 3.82 -15.79
C THR A 127 13.47 2.39 -16.06
N VAL A 128 13.64 1.64 -14.99
CA VAL A 128 13.99 0.23 -15.02
C VAL A 128 13.12 -0.49 -14.02
N THR A 129 12.42 -1.52 -14.49
CA THR A 129 11.42 -2.25 -13.72
C THR A 129 11.78 -3.71 -13.75
N SER A 130 11.96 -4.30 -12.57
CA SER A 130 12.14 -5.74 -12.41
C SER A 130 11.03 -6.31 -11.53
N LYS A 131 10.97 -7.64 -11.40
CA LYS A 131 10.01 -8.33 -10.53
C LYS A 131 10.11 -7.90 -9.05
N TYR A 132 11.28 -7.48 -8.58
CA TYR A 132 11.55 -7.25 -7.15
C TYR A 132 11.88 -5.80 -6.81
N LEU A 133 12.29 -5.00 -7.78
CA LEU A 133 12.73 -3.62 -7.57
C LEU A 133 12.52 -2.82 -8.86
N SER A 134 11.98 -1.62 -8.71
CA SER A 134 11.83 -0.66 -9.80
C SER A 134 12.49 0.64 -9.40
N ILE A 135 13.20 1.27 -10.35
CA ILE A 135 13.89 2.54 -10.15
C ILE A 135 13.48 3.47 -11.29
N THR A 136 13.26 4.74 -10.97
CA THR A 136 13.03 5.80 -11.94
C THR A 136 13.80 7.05 -11.52
N VAL A 137 14.62 7.55 -12.43
CA VAL A 137 15.37 8.80 -12.26
C VAL A 137 14.93 9.75 -13.37
N VAL A 138 14.50 10.95 -13.00
CA VAL A 138 14.05 11.97 -13.95
C VAL A 138 14.82 13.25 -13.69
N SER A 139 15.34 13.87 -14.75
CA SER A 139 15.95 15.18 -14.78
C SER A 139 14.95 16.17 -15.39
N LEU A 140 14.59 17.21 -14.64
CA LEU A 140 13.64 18.24 -15.05
C LEU A 140 14.22 19.62 -14.76
N HIS A 141 13.81 20.65 -15.52
CA HIS A 141 13.96 22.02 -15.06
C HIS A 141 12.98 22.31 -13.91
N GLY A 142 13.38 23.16 -12.95
CA GLY A 142 12.60 23.44 -11.75
C GLY A 142 11.12 23.75 -11.97
N ASN A 143 10.80 24.55 -13.00
CA ASN A 143 9.42 24.89 -13.38
C ASN A 143 8.57 23.72 -13.92
N SER A 144 9.22 22.63 -14.32
CA SER A 144 8.60 21.44 -14.92
C SER A 144 8.30 20.34 -13.91
N VAL A 145 8.69 20.54 -12.64
CA VAL A 145 8.44 19.59 -11.54
C VAL A 145 7.02 19.70 -10.99
N ASP A 146 6.38 20.86 -11.17
CA ASP A 146 5.05 21.14 -10.65
C ASP A 146 4.02 20.12 -11.17
N HIS A 147 3.33 19.45 -10.25
CA HIS A 147 2.34 18.41 -10.58
C HIS A 147 2.88 17.21 -11.35
N PHE A 148 4.21 17.07 -11.41
CA PHE A 148 4.84 15.94 -12.07
C PHE A 148 4.49 14.65 -11.36
N LYS A 149 4.06 13.65 -12.15
CA LYS A 149 3.78 12.30 -11.68
C LYS A 149 4.98 11.43 -11.99
N LEU A 150 5.63 10.95 -10.95
CA LEU A 150 6.76 10.03 -11.01
C LEU A 150 6.26 8.62 -10.71
N ASP A 151 6.48 7.71 -11.65
CA ASP A 151 6.05 6.31 -11.57
C ASP A 151 7.26 5.38 -11.42
N ALA A 152 7.16 4.36 -10.58
CA ALA A 152 8.07 3.21 -10.56
C ALA A 152 7.25 1.92 -10.35
N ASP A 153 7.12 1.12 -11.43
CA ASP A 153 6.13 0.05 -11.55
C ASP A 153 4.70 0.54 -11.25
N ARG A 154 4.09 0.07 -10.16
CA ARG A 154 2.70 0.39 -9.77
C ARG A 154 2.62 1.43 -8.67
N SER A 155 3.76 1.91 -8.19
CA SER A 155 3.86 2.96 -7.19
C SER A 155 4.07 4.30 -7.87
N SER A 156 3.52 5.38 -7.30
CA SER A 156 3.78 6.73 -7.82
C SER A 156 3.76 7.81 -6.76
N PHE A 157 4.51 8.88 -7.04
CA PHE A 157 4.47 10.14 -6.32
C PHE A 157 3.97 11.23 -7.26
N ILE A 158 3.05 12.07 -6.79
CA ILE A 158 2.59 13.25 -7.52
C ILE A 158 3.07 14.47 -6.74
N MET A 159 3.95 15.24 -7.36
CA MET A 159 4.54 16.42 -6.75
C MET A 159 3.50 17.54 -6.61
N PRO A 160 3.47 18.28 -5.49
CA PRO A 160 2.78 19.55 -5.46
C PRO A 160 3.58 20.59 -6.25
N SER A 161 3.12 21.84 -6.29
CA SER A 161 3.97 22.91 -6.81
C SER A 161 5.18 23.10 -5.89
N LEU A 162 6.40 23.03 -6.45
CA LEU A 162 7.65 23.17 -5.71
C LEU A 162 8.24 24.57 -5.80
N ASN A 163 7.62 25.49 -6.55
CA ASN A 163 8.08 26.86 -6.77
C ASN A 163 8.52 27.58 -5.47
N GLN A 164 7.82 27.40 -4.36
CA GLN A 164 8.19 28.05 -3.10
C GLN A 164 9.51 27.53 -2.51
N ILE A 165 9.79 26.23 -2.67
CA ILE A 165 11.02 25.60 -2.17
C ILE A 165 12.17 25.88 -3.14
N LEU A 166 11.94 25.73 -4.43
CA LEU A 166 12.95 25.96 -5.47
C LEU A 166 13.40 27.42 -5.52
N ARG A 167 12.49 28.40 -5.36
CA ARG A 167 12.84 29.82 -5.22
C ARG A 167 13.69 30.11 -4.00
N LYS A 168 13.34 29.54 -2.84
CA LYS A 168 14.12 29.70 -1.60
C LYS A 168 15.53 29.12 -1.75
N ALA A 169 15.65 28.01 -2.49
CA ALA A 169 16.92 27.38 -2.80
C ALA A 169 17.71 28.12 -3.90
N LYS A 170 17.12 29.13 -4.56
CA LYS A 170 17.65 29.80 -5.76
C LYS A 170 17.85 28.86 -6.96
N ASN A 171 17.05 27.79 -7.03
CA ASN A 171 17.13 26.72 -8.02
C ASN A 171 16.01 26.81 -9.09
N ASP A 172 15.38 27.98 -9.29
CA ASP A 172 14.16 28.12 -10.12
C ASP A 172 14.39 27.77 -11.62
N ASN A 173 15.64 27.90 -12.10
CA ASN A 173 16.07 27.50 -13.45
C ASN A 173 17.01 26.28 -13.47
N ASP A 174 17.38 25.76 -12.30
CA ASP A 174 18.34 24.66 -12.21
C ASP A 174 17.65 23.33 -12.49
N ILE A 175 18.47 22.36 -12.90
CA ILE A 175 18.04 20.98 -13.04
C ILE A 175 17.70 20.43 -11.65
N VAL A 176 16.57 19.75 -11.58
CA VAL A 176 16.07 19.02 -10.42
C VAL A 176 15.98 17.55 -10.80
N PHE A 177 16.57 16.70 -9.98
CA PHE A 177 16.45 15.26 -10.11
C PHE A 177 15.38 14.73 -9.18
N LEU A 178 14.48 13.93 -9.74
CA LEU A 178 13.51 13.14 -9.01
C LEU A 178 13.93 11.68 -9.07
N GLU A 179 14.20 11.09 -7.90
CA GLU A 179 14.75 9.75 -7.76
C GLU A 179 13.78 8.90 -6.96
N MET A 180 13.16 7.92 -7.63
CA MET A 180 12.21 7.02 -7.00
C MET A 180 12.68 5.58 -7.12
N TRP A 181 12.46 4.82 -6.06
CA TRP A 181 12.52 3.37 -6.09
C TRP A 181 11.28 2.77 -5.46
N SER A 182 10.90 1.56 -5.87
CA SER A 182 9.79 0.82 -5.27
C SER A 182 10.03 -0.69 -5.26
N THR A 183 9.59 -1.34 -4.18
CA THR A 183 9.62 -2.80 -4.00
C THR A 183 8.22 -3.34 -3.66
N PRO A 184 7.84 -4.53 -4.16
CA PRO A 184 6.58 -5.19 -3.81
C PRO A 184 6.63 -5.93 -2.47
N PHE A 185 7.69 -5.74 -1.69
CA PHE A 185 7.90 -6.30 -0.37
C PHE A 185 8.45 -5.21 0.56
N ASN A 186 8.38 -5.43 1.87
CA ASN A 186 8.97 -4.54 2.87
C ASN A 186 10.44 -4.90 3.10
N PRO A 187 11.43 -4.07 2.72
CA PRO A 187 12.83 -4.37 2.98
C PRO A 187 13.22 -4.19 4.45
N PHE A 188 12.39 -3.55 5.28
CA PHE A 188 12.66 -3.23 6.69
C PHE A 188 11.81 -4.10 7.64
N THR A 189 11.85 -5.42 7.43
CA THR A 189 11.06 -6.41 8.19
C THR A 189 11.47 -6.55 9.66
N TRP A 190 12.72 -6.20 10.01
CA TRP A 190 13.24 -6.24 11.38
C TRP A 190 12.70 -5.08 12.26
N ALA A 191 12.07 -4.07 11.66
CA ALA A 191 11.42 -3.01 12.41
C ALA A 191 10.25 -3.59 13.21
N LYS A 192 10.08 -3.18 14.47
CA LYS A 192 9.04 -3.71 15.36
C LYS A 192 7.62 -3.57 14.78
N THR A 193 7.40 -2.50 14.02
CA THR A 193 6.11 -2.20 13.38
C THR A 193 6.05 -2.60 11.91
N SER A 194 6.97 -3.44 11.43
CA SER A 194 7.03 -3.88 10.03
C SER A 194 5.76 -4.61 9.55
N GLN A 195 5.08 -5.32 10.46
CA GLN A 195 3.79 -5.99 10.22
C GLN A 195 2.66 -5.05 9.78
N ARG A 196 2.80 -3.75 10.06
CA ARG A 196 1.83 -2.73 9.63
C ARG A 196 1.90 -2.44 8.13
N VAL A 197 3.00 -2.81 7.47
CA VAL A 197 3.24 -2.50 6.06
C VAL A 197 2.54 -3.54 5.19
N THR A 198 1.42 -3.13 4.61
CA THR A 198 0.53 -3.98 3.79
C THR A 198 0.58 -3.66 2.29
N SER A 199 1.47 -2.76 1.88
CA SER A 199 1.61 -2.27 0.51
C SER A 199 3.01 -2.50 -0.02
N HIS A 200 3.23 -2.13 -1.28
CA HIS A 200 4.57 -1.85 -1.77
C HIS A 200 5.22 -0.78 -0.88
N VAL A 201 6.55 -0.83 -0.81
CA VAL A 201 7.38 0.22 -0.20
C VAL A 201 8.01 1.03 -1.33
N ALA A 202 8.08 2.34 -1.14
CA ALA A 202 8.74 3.23 -2.10
C ALA A 202 9.51 4.33 -1.37
N GLY A 203 10.61 4.76 -1.98
CA GLY A 203 11.39 5.91 -1.57
C GLY A 203 11.37 6.98 -2.66
N LEU A 204 11.46 8.23 -2.23
CA LEU A 204 11.58 9.40 -3.10
C LEU A 204 12.67 10.32 -2.55
N GLU A 205 13.66 10.62 -3.38
CA GLU A 205 14.61 11.69 -3.13
C GLU A 205 14.48 12.76 -4.22
N VAL A 206 14.64 14.02 -3.80
CA VAL A 206 14.64 15.17 -4.71
C VAL A 206 15.96 15.90 -4.51
N ARG A 207 16.70 16.12 -5.59
CA ARG A 207 18.04 16.72 -5.55
C ARG A 207 18.18 17.85 -6.56
N ASP A 208 19.02 18.83 -6.24
CA ASP A 208 19.38 19.88 -7.19
C ASP A 208 20.47 19.42 -8.17
N GLY A 209 20.79 20.27 -9.15
CA GLY A 209 21.86 20.04 -10.13
C GLY A 209 23.27 19.90 -9.54
N LYS A 210 23.43 20.23 -8.26
CA LYS A 210 24.66 20.08 -7.46
C LYS A 210 24.61 18.86 -6.53
N GLU A 211 23.59 18.00 -6.71
CA GLU A 211 23.34 16.77 -5.96
C GLU A 211 22.95 16.97 -4.49
N ASN A 212 22.64 18.19 -4.06
CA ASN A 212 22.17 18.45 -2.72
C ASN A 212 20.71 18.00 -2.58
N LEU A 213 20.40 17.34 -1.46
CA LEU A 213 19.04 16.97 -1.12
C LEU A 213 18.18 18.21 -0.89
N ILE A 214 17.04 18.26 -1.56
CA ILE A 214 16.01 19.29 -1.39
C ILE A 214 15.02 18.79 -0.34
N PHE A 215 15.02 19.40 0.85
CA PHE A 215 14.07 19.05 1.91
C PHE A 215 12.66 19.51 1.56
N MET A 216 11.75 18.55 1.43
CA MET A 216 10.34 18.76 1.08
C MET A 216 9.42 19.01 2.29
N SER A 217 9.97 19.51 3.41
CA SER A 217 9.17 19.78 4.61
C SER A 217 8.32 21.04 4.47
N GLY A 218 7.12 21.03 5.05
CA GLY A 218 6.22 22.20 5.07
C GLY A 218 5.47 22.48 3.77
N LEU A 219 5.45 21.55 2.80
CA LEU A 219 4.66 21.66 1.58
C LEU A 219 3.15 21.71 1.88
N SER A 220 2.46 22.64 1.22
CA SER A 220 0.99 22.75 1.24
C SER A 220 0.50 23.14 -0.15
N PRO A 221 -0.16 22.23 -0.91
CA PRO A 221 -0.47 20.85 -0.56
C PRO A 221 0.78 19.94 -0.44
N GLY A 222 0.66 18.83 0.27
CA GLY A 222 1.73 17.84 0.39
C GLY A 222 1.90 16.95 -0.86
N VAL A 223 2.93 16.12 -0.87
CA VAL A 223 3.16 15.11 -1.92
C VAL A 223 2.08 14.03 -1.84
N THR A 224 1.45 13.69 -2.96
CA THR A 224 0.48 12.58 -3.02
C THR A 224 1.22 11.29 -3.32
N ILE A 225 0.92 10.24 -2.56
CA ILE A 225 1.57 8.93 -2.66
C ILE A 225 0.52 7.89 -3.04
N LEU A 226 0.78 7.13 -4.09
CA LEU A 226 -0.07 6.02 -4.53
C LEU A 226 0.76 4.74 -4.45
N LEU A 227 0.39 3.85 -3.53
CA LEU A 227 1.04 2.55 -3.33
C LEU A 227 0.01 1.42 -3.50
N PRO A 228 0.30 0.41 -4.32
CA PRO A 228 -0.57 -0.76 -4.42
C PRO A 228 -0.47 -1.61 -3.15
N LEU A 229 -1.59 -2.19 -2.74
CA LEU A 229 -1.63 -3.17 -1.66
C LEU A 229 -1.03 -4.50 -2.09
N ASN A 230 -0.33 -5.18 -1.19
CA ASN A 230 0.25 -6.50 -1.45
C ASN A 230 -0.87 -7.52 -1.59
N LYS A 231 -0.83 -8.35 -2.66
CA LYS A 231 -1.86 -9.37 -2.93
C LYS A 231 -2.03 -10.40 -1.80
N GLU A 232 -1.00 -10.56 -0.97
CA GLU A 232 -0.98 -11.46 0.18
C GLU A 232 -1.59 -10.85 1.44
N THR A 233 -1.92 -9.55 1.44
CA THR A 233 -2.82 -9.06 2.49
C THR A 233 -4.15 -9.75 2.29
N PRO A 234 -4.61 -10.55 3.27
CA PRO A 234 -5.84 -11.30 3.10
C PRO A 234 -6.94 -10.29 2.84
N VAL A 235 -7.40 -10.25 1.60
CA VAL A 235 -8.72 -9.77 1.24
C VAL A 235 -9.65 -10.74 1.95
N HIS A 236 -10.01 -10.36 3.17
CA HIS A 236 -11.10 -10.84 4.01
C HIS A 236 -11.40 -12.34 3.93
N THR A 237 -11.29 -13.04 5.05
CA THR A 237 -12.26 -14.10 5.31
C THR A 237 -13.64 -13.46 5.27
N MET A 238 -14.34 -13.60 4.15
CA MET A 238 -15.73 -13.17 4.02
C MET A 238 -16.58 -14.11 4.85
N TYR A 239 -16.93 -13.70 6.07
CA TYR A 239 -17.76 -14.52 6.92
C TYR A 239 -19.19 -14.49 6.39
N LYS A 240 -19.75 -15.67 6.10
CA LYS A 240 -21.18 -15.81 5.89
C LYS A 240 -21.85 -15.66 7.24
N ALA A 241 -22.66 -14.63 7.39
CA ALA A 241 -23.42 -14.37 8.60
C ALA A 241 -24.91 -14.40 8.28
N VAL A 242 -25.68 -14.84 9.28
CA VAL A 242 -27.14 -14.85 9.24
C VAL A 242 -27.62 -13.88 10.31
N GLY A 243 -28.46 -12.93 9.93
CA GLY A 243 -29.11 -12.03 10.88
C GLY A 243 -30.59 -11.89 10.58
N LYS A 244 -31.36 -11.21 11.43
CA LYS A 244 -32.79 -10.99 11.16
C LYS A 244 -33.05 -9.59 10.60
N ARG A 245 -33.94 -9.48 9.63
CA ARG A 245 -34.38 -8.16 9.09
C ARG A 245 -34.88 -7.26 10.22
N GLY A 246 -34.53 -5.97 10.16
CA GLY A 246 -34.93 -4.98 11.18
C GLY A 246 -34.26 -5.14 12.55
N THR A 247 -33.49 -6.20 12.77
CA THR A 247 -32.71 -6.39 14.00
C THR A 247 -31.30 -5.85 13.84
N ARG A 248 -30.71 -5.49 14.98
CA ARG A 248 -29.30 -5.11 15.08
C ARG A 248 -28.46 -6.37 15.14
N ILE A 249 -27.55 -6.51 14.18
CA ILE A 249 -26.55 -7.58 14.18
C ILE A 249 -25.25 -6.97 14.65
N HIS A 250 -24.62 -7.63 15.60
CA HIS A 250 -23.44 -7.14 16.30
C HIS A 250 -22.21 -7.93 15.88
N HIS A 251 -21.16 -7.22 15.47
CA HIS A 251 -19.84 -7.79 15.23
C HIS A 251 -18.84 -7.18 16.19
N ASN A 252 -17.95 -8.04 16.68
CA ASN A 252 -16.73 -7.61 17.36
C ASN A 252 -15.58 -7.69 16.35
N ILE A 253 -14.90 -6.57 16.12
CA ILE A 253 -13.76 -6.47 15.24
C ILE A 253 -12.54 -6.04 16.03
N SER A 254 -11.44 -6.78 15.90
CA SER A 254 -10.18 -6.46 16.56
C SER A 254 -9.31 -5.63 15.64
N VAL A 255 -8.94 -4.42 16.07
CA VAL A 255 -7.98 -3.57 15.37
C VAL A 255 -6.62 -3.74 16.00
N GLN A 256 -5.63 -4.15 15.21
CA GLN A 256 -4.29 -4.48 15.73
C GLN A 256 -3.48 -3.22 16.07
N PHE A 257 -3.61 -2.18 15.25
CA PHE A 257 -2.79 -0.97 15.36
C PHE A 257 -3.63 0.30 15.43
N GLY A 258 -3.28 1.21 16.35
CA GLY A 258 -3.86 2.55 16.40
C GLY A 258 -3.45 3.42 15.20
N GLN A 259 -4.22 4.47 14.96
CA GLN A 259 -4.12 5.35 13.79
C GLN A 259 -4.19 4.60 12.45
N SER A 260 -5.07 3.59 12.39
CA SER A 260 -5.29 2.78 11.19
C SER A 260 -6.64 3.11 10.60
N ILE A 261 -6.72 3.12 9.28
CA ILE A 261 -7.97 3.14 8.54
C ILE A 261 -8.50 1.73 8.45
N VAL A 262 -9.72 1.57 8.97
CA VAL A 262 -10.46 0.32 8.93
C VAL A 262 -11.49 0.43 7.81
N ASN A 263 -11.41 -0.49 6.86
CA ASN A 263 -12.38 -0.65 5.80
C ASN A 263 -13.17 -1.94 6.03
N ILE A 264 -14.49 -1.82 6.00
CA ILE A 264 -15.41 -2.93 6.21
C ILE A 264 -16.29 -3.09 4.99
N SER A 265 -16.33 -4.30 4.46
CA SER A 265 -17.12 -4.72 3.32
C SER A 265 -18.32 -5.54 3.78
N ILE A 266 -19.53 -5.08 3.45
CA ILE A 266 -20.78 -5.77 3.76
C ILE A 266 -21.52 -6.04 2.45
N ILE A 267 -21.78 -7.31 2.14
CA ILE A 267 -22.49 -7.74 0.93
C ILE A 267 -23.70 -8.59 1.32
N PRO A 268 -24.92 -8.02 1.34
CA PRO A 268 -26.15 -8.78 1.53
C PRO A 268 -26.36 -9.77 0.38
N GLN A 269 -26.86 -10.97 0.70
CA GLN A 269 -27.26 -11.99 -0.26
C GLN A 269 -28.78 -11.90 -0.45
N GLY A 270 -29.20 -11.22 -1.51
CA GLY A 270 -30.61 -11.05 -1.88
C GLY A 270 -30.90 -9.63 -2.40
N ASN A 271 -31.67 -9.53 -3.49
CA ASN A 271 -31.96 -8.26 -4.15
C ASN A 271 -32.93 -7.36 -3.36
N ASP A 272 -33.67 -7.93 -2.41
CA ASP A 272 -34.67 -7.23 -1.62
C ASP A 272 -34.16 -6.77 -0.25
N ILE A 273 -32.85 -6.94 0.03
CA ILE A 273 -32.22 -6.62 1.31
C ILE A 273 -31.17 -5.51 1.10
N SER A 274 -31.24 -4.49 1.94
CA SER A 274 -30.30 -3.35 1.94
C SER A 274 -29.83 -3.04 3.35
N VAL A 275 -28.62 -2.48 3.50
CA VAL A 275 -28.16 -1.96 4.79
C VAL A 275 -28.80 -0.60 5.02
N SER A 276 -29.56 -0.48 6.11
CA SER A 276 -30.22 0.78 6.49
C SER A 276 -29.39 1.63 7.44
N ARG A 277 -28.59 0.99 8.29
CA ARG A 277 -27.76 1.66 9.28
C ARG A 277 -26.53 0.83 9.62
N VAL A 278 -25.42 1.53 9.80
CA VAL A 278 -24.19 1.01 10.40
C VAL A 278 -23.80 1.91 11.55
N LYS A 279 -23.41 1.35 12.68
CA LYS A 279 -22.87 2.09 13.83
C LYS A 279 -21.58 1.42 14.31
N VAL A 280 -20.54 2.21 14.48
CA VAL A 280 -19.24 1.80 15.04
C VAL A 280 -19.13 2.39 16.45
N ILE A 281 -18.79 1.54 17.42
CA ILE A 281 -18.48 1.92 18.79
C ILE A 281 -16.98 1.70 18.96
N GLN A 282 -16.26 2.76 19.28
CA GLN A 282 -14.81 2.73 19.44
C GLN A 282 -14.42 2.45 20.89
N PRO A 283 -13.35 1.68 21.15
CA PRO A 283 -12.74 1.60 22.47
C PRO A 283 -12.27 2.99 22.90
N ASN A 284 -12.44 3.32 24.18
CA ASN A 284 -12.09 4.63 24.72
C ASN A 284 -10.99 4.47 25.77
N GLU A 285 -9.92 5.26 25.66
CA GLU A 285 -8.74 5.18 26.54
C GLU A 285 -9.04 5.69 27.96
N ILE A 286 -10.08 6.53 28.10
CA ILE A 286 -10.48 7.16 29.37
C ILE A 286 -12.01 7.06 29.49
N ALA A 287 -12.48 6.12 30.30
CA ALA A 287 -13.89 5.78 30.46
C ALA A 287 -14.75 6.98 30.94
N THR A 288 -15.27 7.79 30.00
CA THR A 288 -16.43 8.67 30.28
C THR A 288 -17.39 8.86 29.09
N LYS A 289 -16.97 8.72 27.83
CA LYS A 289 -17.90 8.79 26.66
C LYS A 289 -17.48 7.88 25.49
N GLU A 290 -18.28 6.85 25.18
CA GLU A 290 -18.12 6.07 23.94
C GLU A 290 -18.19 6.98 22.70
N ARG A 291 -17.16 6.94 21.85
CA ARG A 291 -17.24 7.59 20.53
C ARG A 291 -18.05 6.70 19.59
N ARG A 292 -19.25 7.17 19.26
CA ARG A 292 -20.20 6.47 18.38
C ARG A 292 -20.19 7.13 17.02
N LEU A 293 -19.72 6.39 16.02
CA LEU A 293 -19.79 6.78 14.61
C LEU A 293 -20.98 6.07 13.98
N ALA A 294 -21.69 6.71 13.08
CA ALA A 294 -22.80 6.05 12.40
C ALA A 294 -23.01 6.53 10.97
N CYS A 295 -23.51 5.62 10.14
CA CYS A 295 -24.08 5.91 8.84
C CYS A 295 -25.53 5.46 8.82
N THR A 296 -26.44 6.28 8.31
CA THR A 296 -27.83 5.89 8.07
C THR A 296 -28.19 6.16 6.61
N HIS A 297 -28.73 5.15 5.93
CA HIS A 297 -29.20 5.27 4.57
C HIS A 297 -30.65 5.77 4.56
N ARG A 298 -30.91 6.93 3.95
CA ARG A 298 -32.24 7.51 3.78
C ARG A 298 -32.37 8.08 2.37
N GLN A 299 -33.48 7.77 1.69
CA GLN A 299 -33.80 8.31 0.37
C GLN A 299 -32.65 8.21 -0.65
N GLY A 300 -31.94 7.06 -0.65
CA GLY A 300 -30.84 6.80 -1.59
C GLY A 300 -29.52 7.50 -1.25
N LYS A 301 -29.39 8.13 -0.07
CA LYS A 301 -28.17 8.80 0.38
C LYS A 301 -27.75 8.32 1.77
N TRP A 302 -26.44 8.30 2.01
CA TRP A 302 -25.85 8.03 3.31
C TRP A 302 -25.73 9.33 4.12
N LEU A 303 -26.21 9.30 5.36
CA LEU A 303 -26.06 10.36 6.34
C LEU A 303 -25.01 9.94 7.37
N HIS A 304 -23.94 10.72 7.51
CA HIS A 304 -22.78 10.40 8.34
C HIS A 304 -22.83 11.14 9.68
N ARG A 305 -22.45 10.45 10.76
CA ARG A 305 -22.27 11.02 12.09
C ARG A 305 -20.88 10.67 12.60
N GLY A 306 -20.05 11.70 12.80
CA GLY A 306 -18.64 11.54 13.13
C GLY A 306 -17.78 11.18 11.90
N SER A 307 -16.53 10.82 12.15
CA SER A 307 -15.53 10.50 11.12
C SER A 307 -15.71 9.08 10.56
N ILE A 308 -16.84 8.83 9.89
CA ILE A 308 -17.16 7.57 9.22
C ILE A 308 -17.75 7.83 7.83
N ALA A 309 -17.26 7.13 6.83
CA ALA A 309 -17.78 7.16 5.48
C ALA A 309 -18.48 5.83 5.17
N CYS A 310 -19.62 5.91 4.48
CA CYS A 310 -20.33 4.75 3.97
C CYS A 310 -20.69 4.96 2.52
N LYS A 311 -20.36 3.99 1.68
CA LYS A 311 -20.54 4.06 0.22
C LYS A 311 -21.16 2.77 -0.31
N GLY A 312 -21.78 2.89 -1.47
CA GLY A 312 -22.41 1.77 -2.18
C GLY A 312 -23.89 1.58 -1.88
N LYS A 313 -24.54 0.76 -2.72
CA LYS A 313 -25.98 0.43 -2.66
C LYS A 313 -26.20 -1.04 -2.30
N THR A 314 -25.54 -1.94 -3.03
CA THR A 314 -25.59 -3.40 -2.84
C THR A 314 -24.38 -3.88 -2.07
N HIS A 315 -23.19 -3.47 -2.49
CA HIS A 315 -21.94 -3.66 -1.73
C HIS A 315 -21.69 -2.41 -0.90
N ILE A 316 -21.79 -2.53 0.42
CA ILE A 316 -21.58 -1.41 1.33
C ILE A 316 -20.14 -1.44 1.84
N THR A 317 -19.44 -0.34 1.64
CA THR A 317 -18.11 -0.10 2.22
C THR A 317 -18.26 0.91 3.35
N VAL A 318 -17.74 0.57 4.52
CA VAL A 318 -17.72 1.42 5.72
C VAL A 318 -16.26 1.70 6.06
N THR A 319 -15.90 2.97 6.13
CA THR A 319 -14.51 3.41 6.37
C THR A 319 -14.47 4.33 7.57
N PHE A 320 -13.57 4.08 8.52
CA PHE A 320 -13.32 4.96 9.65
C PHE A 320 -11.86 4.90 10.12
N LEU A 321 -11.43 5.93 10.84
CA LEU A 321 -10.12 5.95 11.49
C LEU A 321 -10.22 5.39 12.91
N ALA A 322 -9.53 4.27 13.14
CA ALA A 322 -9.29 3.69 14.44
C ALA A 322 -8.11 4.39 15.09
N LEU A 323 -8.37 5.20 16.12
CA LEU A 323 -7.30 5.94 16.81
C LEU A 323 -6.46 5.02 17.70
N TYR A 324 -7.09 3.98 18.26
CA TYR A 324 -6.50 3.07 19.23
C TYR A 324 -6.59 1.61 18.76
N PRO A 325 -5.64 0.75 19.13
CA PRO A 325 -5.80 -0.68 18.99
C PRO A 325 -6.88 -1.21 19.95
N GLY A 326 -7.46 -2.37 19.65
CA GLY A 326 -8.42 -3.05 20.51
C GLY A 326 -9.72 -3.44 19.81
N ASN A 327 -10.71 -3.82 20.62
CA ASN A 327 -12.00 -4.30 20.12
C ASN A 327 -12.94 -3.13 19.80
N TYR A 328 -13.38 -3.07 18.55
CA TYR A 328 -14.42 -2.18 18.06
C TYR A 328 -15.70 -2.98 17.87
N PHE A 329 -16.84 -2.35 18.12
CA PHE A 329 -18.12 -3.01 17.92
C PHE A 329 -18.87 -2.39 16.75
N LEU A 330 -19.34 -3.23 15.85
CA LEU A 330 -20.08 -2.83 14.66
C LEU A 330 -21.51 -3.37 14.73
N ASP A 331 -22.45 -2.45 14.74
CA ASP A 331 -23.88 -2.73 14.67
C ASP A 331 -24.38 -2.49 13.24
N ILE A 332 -24.92 -3.53 12.59
CA ILE A 332 -25.51 -3.47 11.25
C ILE A 332 -27.02 -3.69 11.35
N VAL A 333 -27.81 -2.88 10.64
CA VAL A 333 -29.28 -3.06 10.53
C VAL A 333 -29.68 -3.15 9.07
N PHE A 334 -30.32 -4.27 8.70
CA PHE A 334 -30.84 -4.48 7.35
C PHE A 334 -32.32 -4.08 7.23
N SER A 335 -32.67 -3.46 6.10
CA SER A 335 -34.04 -3.16 5.67
C SER A 335 -34.42 -4.02 4.47
N GLY A 336 -35.66 -4.51 4.45
CA GLY A 336 -36.26 -5.11 3.25
C GLY A 336 -37.10 -4.09 2.49
N GLN A 337 -37.26 -4.25 1.16
CA GLN A 337 -38.38 -3.59 0.48
C GLN A 337 -39.70 -4.18 1.04
N LYS A 338 -40.57 -3.32 1.58
CA LYS A 338 -41.97 -3.67 1.74
C LYS A 338 -42.52 -3.80 0.31
N HIS A 339 -42.69 -5.02 -0.18
CA HIS A 339 -43.67 -5.20 -1.23
C HIS A 339 -45.02 -4.81 -0.62
N ASN A 340 -45.64 -3.78 -1.16
CA ASN A 340 -47.06 -3.54 -0.93
C ASN A 340 -47.75 -4.83 -1.36
N ILE A 341 -48.13 -5.66 -0.39
CA ILE A 341 -49.15 -6.65 -0.63
C ILE A 341 -50.40 -5.79 -0.71
N GLU A 342 -50.83 -5.47 -1.93
CA GLU A 342 -52.19 -5.04 -2.16
C GLU A 342 -53.08 -6.10 -1.50
N SER A 343 -53.72 -5.72 -0.41
CA SER A 343 -54.84 -6.47 0.12
C SER A 343 -55.90 -6.42 -0.96
N VAL A 344 -56.07 -7.53 -1.67
CA VAL A 344 -57.26 -7.78 -2.47
C VAL A 344 -58.42 -7.78 -1.48
N GLU A 345 -59.23 -6.72 -1.52
CA GLU A 345 -60.57 -6.71 -0.94
C GLU A 345 -61.40 -7.69 -1.76
N ASP A 346 -61.50 -8.93 -1.28
CA ASP A 346 -62.50 -9.89 -1.78
C ASP A 346 -63.85 -9.50 -1.16
N ASN A 347 -64.74 -9.02 -2.02
CA ASN A 347 -66.16 -8.87 -1.75
C ASN A 347 -66.75 -10.21 -1.26
N GLU A 348 -67.56 -10.12 -0.21
CA GLU A 348 -68.38 -11.19 0.31
C GLU A 348 -69.27 -11.81 -0.76
N GLU A 349 -69.27 -13.14 -0.85
CA GLU A 349 -70.50 -13.92 -1.00
C GLU A 349 -70.40 -15.16 -0.08
N LYS A 350 -71.40 -15.30 0.79
CA LYS A 350 -71.55 -16.39 1.76
C LYS A 350 -72.06 -17.64 1.05
N GLU A 351 -71.45 -18.78 1.33
CA GLU A 351 -72.10 -19.99 1.89
C GLU A 351 -71.15 -21.19 1.84
N LEU A 352 -70.75 -21.70 3.01
CA LEU A 352 -70.50 -23.12 3.36
C LEU A 352 -69.69 -23.19 4.67
N CYS A 353 -70.28 -23.80 5.70
CA CYS A 353 -69.69 -24.02 7.02
C CYS A 353 -68.58 -25.09 6.98
N ILE A 354 -67.43 -24.76 6.39
CA ILE A 354 -66.16 -25.43 6.67
C ILE A 354 -65.08 -24.34 6.68
N GLU A 355 -64.65 -23.91 7.86
CA GLU A 355 -63.43 -23.12 7.98
C GLU A 355 -62.23 -24.01 7.60
N ILE A 356 -61.86 -23.99 6.32
CA ILE A 356 -60.54 -24.43 5.90
C ILE A 356 -59.55 -23.47 6.54
N LYS A 357 -58.90 -23.89 7.63
CA LYS A 357 -57.74 -23.16 8.17
C LYS A 357 -56.78 -22.92 7.02
N LYS A 358 -56.69 -21.67 6.55
CA LYS A 358 -55.67 -21.27 5.57
C LYS A 358 -54.32 -21.79 6.11
N PRO A 359 -53.55 -22.55 5.32
CA PRO A 359 -52.23 -22.98 5.75
C PRO A 359 -51.46 -21.75 6.21
N PRO A 360 -50.72 -21.80 7.33
CA PRO A 360 -50.01 -20.63 7.82
C PRO A 360 -49.16 -20.07 6.68
N LEU A 361 -49.40 -18.80 6.35
CA LEU A 361 -48.60 -18.05 5.36
C LEU A 361 -47.14 -18.38 5.65
N LYS A 362 -46.44 -19.01 4.70
CA LYS A 362 -45.01 -19.30 4.82
C LYS A 362 -44.34 -17.98 5.16
N LYS A 363 -43.93 -17.80 6.41
CA LYS A 363 -43.16 -16.63 6.84
C LYS A 363 -41.97 -16.55 5.90
N LYS A 364 -41.93 -15.54 5.03
CA LYS A 364 -40.73 -15.24 4.24
C LYS A 364 -39.58 -15.19 5.23
N SER A 365 -38.55 -15.97 4.98
CA SER A 365 -37.34 -16.06 5.80
C SER A 365 -36.96 -14.68 6.35
N GLU A 366 -37.15 -14.47 7.66
CA GLU A 366 -36.70 -13.28 8.37
C GLU A 366 -35.17 -13.15 8.34
N ASN A 367 -34.49 -14.23 7.98
CA ASN A 367 -33.06 -14.33 7.94
C ASN A 367 -32.48 -13.64 6.70
N VAL A 368 -31.45 -12.84 6.94
CA VAL A 368 -30.60 -12.14 5.99
C VAL A 368 -29.26 -12.85 5.99
N ASN A 369 -28.91 -13.44 4.86
CA ASN A 369 -27.56 -13.92 4.63
C ASN A 369 -26.73 -12.76 4.09
N TYR A 370 -25.49 -12.60 4.57
CA TYR A 370 -24.57 -11.61 4.03
C TYR A 370 -23.13 -12.05 4.24
N SER A 371 -22.24 -11.48 3.43
CA SER A 371 -20.81 -11.63 3.57
C SER A 371 -20.23 -10.37 4.24
N PHE A 372 -19.29 -10.60 5.15
CA PHE A 372 -18.64 -9.56 5.95
C PHE A 372 -17.13 -9.68 5.86
N GLY A 373 -16.44 -8.58 5.58
CA GLY A 373 -14.97 -8.52 5.55
C GLY A 373 -14.43 -7.24 6.17
N MET A 374 -13.24 -7.30 6.76
CA MET A 374 -12.52 -6.16 7.35
C MET A 374 -11.05 -6.12 6.94
N SER A 375 -10.52 -4.94 6.63
CA SER A 375 -9.12 -4.68 6.34
C SER A 375 -8.64 -3.45 7.08
N GLU A 376 -7.37 -3.49 7.46
CA GLU A 376 -6.66 -2.41 8.13
C GLU A 376 -5.57 -1.89 7.20
N SER A 377 -5.43 -0.57 7.15
CA SER A 377 -4.40 0.11 6.38
C SER A 377 -3.94 1.34 7.13
N ALA A 378 -2.68 1.74 6.96
CA ALA A 378 -2.16 2.96 7.55
C ALA A 378 -1.22 3.63 6.54
N CYS A 379 -1.15 4.96 6.57
CA CYS A 379 -0.03 5.62 5.90
C CYS A 379 1.17 5.63 6.83
N LEU A 380 2.27 5.05 6.35
CA LEU A 380 3.46 4.80 7.14
C LEU A 380 4.68 5.41 6.44
N PHE A 381 5.59 5.95 7.22
CA PHE A 381 6.95 6.24 6.80
C PHE A 381 7.92 5.60 7.79
N LEU A 382 9.10 5.22 7.31
CA LEU A 382 10.15 4.68 8.17
C LEU A 382 10.91 5.84 8.82
N ASP A 383 10.89 5.90 10.15
CA ASP A 383 11.82 6.75 10.90
C ASP A 383 13.17 6.05 10.98
N ALA A 384 14.17 6.57 10.25
CA ALA A 384 15.50 5.98 10.21
C ALA A 384 16.24 6.02 11.56
N LYS A 385 15.89 6.95 12.46
CA LYS A 385 16.55 7.07 13.78
C LYS A 385 16.01 6.02 14.75
N GLU A 386 14.70 5.82 14.74
CA GLU A 386 14.03 4.87 15.63
C GLU A 386 13.86 3.47 15.01
N LEU A 387 14.19 3.33 13.72
CA LEU A 387 13.98 2.12 12.92
C LEU A 387 12.56 1.56 13.06
N ASN A 388 11.57 2.46 13.02
CA ASN A 388 10.16 2.14 13.21
C ASN A 388 9.28 2.82 12.17
N TRP A 389 8.28 2.10 11.70
CA TRP A 389 7.21 2.64 10.85
C TRP A 389 6.26 3.50 11.69
N LYS A 390 6.17 4.78 11.36
CA LYS A 390 5.37 5.80 12.04
C LYS A 390 4.28 6.35 11.14
N THR A 391 3.23 6.87 11.76
CA THR A 391 2.08 7.55 11.12
C THR A 391 2.18 9.08 11.21
N THR A 392 3.10 9.62 12.01
CA THR A 392 3.26 11.06 12.30
C THR A 392 3.85 11.82 11.11
N GLY A 393 3.00 12.29 10.20
CA GLY A 393 3.45 13.08 9.04
C GLY A 393 2.81 12.69 7.71
N CYS A 394 1.95 11.67 7.69
CA CYS A 394 1.15 11.35 6.53
C CYS A 394 -0.34 11.40 6.87
N GLN A 395 -1.14 11.83 5.89
CA GLN A 395 -2.59 11.85 5.98
C GLN A 395 -3.16 11.01 4.86
N VAL A 396 -4.09 10.13 5.18
CA VAL A 396 -4.89 9.46 4.17
C VAL A 396 -6.18 10.27 4.02
N PRO A 397 -6.50 10.81 2.83
CA PRO A 397 -7.73 11.54 2.64
C PRO A 397 -8.94 10.63 2.88
N PHE A 398 -9.87 11.07 3.71
CA PHE A 398 -11.19 10.44 3.84
C PHE A 398 -11.99 10.78 2.58
N SER A 399 -11.98 9.92 1.58
CA SER A 399 -12.81 10.10 0.38
C SER A 399 -14.22 9.58 0.58
#